data_AF-A0A430FCR3-F1
#
_entry.id   AF-A0A430FCR3-F1
#
_cell.length_a   1.000
_cell.length_b   1.000
_cell.length_c   1.000
_cell.angle_alpha   90.00
_cell.angle_beta   90.00
_cell.angle_gamma   90.00
#
_symmetry.space_group_name_H-M   'P 1'
#
loop_
_entity.id
_entity.type
_entity.pdbx_description
1 polymer ?
#
loop_
_entity_poly.entity_id
_entity_poly.type
_entity_poly.pdbx_seq_one_letter_code
_entity_poly.pdbx_strand_id
1 'polypeptide(L)'
;MKYANKGRGATGVNAFTARRAQCLLAAICALFVTIAAFLVAPLTPVANADPLQETGSITVNYVDNGTAISGANAKLYHVADWTSDSKGFTGLEQYDDASVSWDLIGKDSDAYRQTAVTLTNYIASKSLDPDQSLTTKADGTAVFSELPRGLYLVVIDPVKVGDLSCKTSSTLAFLPVKADDGKLTMNLTLNPKTDCTTPPTPPSPPEEKTVERTVRKVWNDDNDSAKKRPTKITVALLRDGETYDTVELNEANNWKHTWTGLAEDHEWSVTEVSVPDGYTTLTDPEGVEFIITNTYTPPETPPNTPPETPPTETPPNKPPEELKKTGANVTTLSASAVGIAGVGLVLLGAVRRKHRKDAQQGSEE
;
A
#
# COMPACT_ATOMS: atom_id res chain seq x y z
N MET A 1 87.79 17.21 80.37
CA MET A 1 88.79 17.62 79.35
C MET A 1 88.45 16.88 78.06
N LYS A 2 88.56 17.41 76.82
CA LYS A 2 88.87 18.75 76.26
C LYS A 2 88.15 18.76 74.86
N TYR A 3 87.28 19.73 74.53
CA TYR A 3 87.53 21.07 73.93
C TYR A 3 87.67 21.12 72.40
N ALA A 4 87.13 22.19 71.78
CA ALA A 4 87.26 22.67 70.38
C ALA A 4 86.66 21.77 69.27
N ASN A 5 85.76 22.17 68.34
CA ASN A 5 85.32 23.46 67.76
C ASN A 5 86.29 24.15 66.77
N LYS A 6 85.70 24.72 65.69
CA LYS A 6 86.27 25.34 64.46
C LYS A 6 86.84 24.35 63.41
N GLY A 7 86.65 24.59 62.10
CA GLY A 7 85.75 25.58 61.47
C GLY A 7 86.03 25.87 59.98
N ARG A 8 84.96 26.26 59.25
CA ARG A 8 84.89 26.92 57.91
C ARG A 8 85.99 26.62 56.87
N GLY A 9 85.57 26.00 55.76
CA GLY A 9 86.11 26.20 54.41
C GLY A 9 84.98 26.11 53.38
N ALA A 10 84.98 26.94 52.34
CA ALA A 10 83.91 26.97 51.33
C ALA A 10 84.49 27.08 49.90
N THR A 11 83.91 26.35 48.94
CA THR A 11 83.90 26.48 47.46
C THR A 11 83.61 25.09 46.84
N GLY A 12 83.17 25.03 45.57
CA GLY A 12 82.65 23.79 44.95
C GLY A 12 81.16 23.58 45.25
N VAL A 13 80.19 24.19 44.55
CA VAL A 13 80.03 24.49 43.11
C VAL A 13 79.81 23.25 42.24
N ASN A 14 78.63 23.21 41.62
CA ASN A 14 78.14 22.39 40.50
C ASN A 14 77.61 20.94 40.71
N ALA A 15 76.33 20.81 40.35
CA ALA A 15 75.78 19.79 39.45
C ALA A 15 75.65 18.31 39.91
N PHE A 16 74.79 18.05 40.91
CA PHE A 16 74.10 16.73 40.97
C PHE A 16 72.59 16.77 41.32
N THR A 17 72.00 17.94 41.58
CA THR A 17 70.58 18.11 41.96
C THR A 17 69.70 18.69 40.84
N ALA A 18 70.09 18.52 39.57
CA ALA A 18 69.42 19.10 38.40
C ALA A 18 69.02 18.09 37.31
N ARG A 19 68.81 16.79 37.65
CA ARG A 19 68.38 15.75 36.69
C ARG A 19 67.28 14.78 37.17
N ARG A 20 66.58 15.11 38.28
CA ARG A 20 65.38 14.35 38.72
C ARG A 20 64.10 15.20 38.83
N ALA A 21 64.15 16.49 38.51
CA ALA A 21 63.00 17.41 38.53
C ALA A 21 62.40 17.72 37.14
N GLN A 22 62.99 17.21 36.04
CA GLN A 22 62.61 17.59 34.67
C GLN A 22 61.90 16.52 33.84
N CYS A 23 61.61 15.33 34.40
CA CYS A 23 60.76 14.33 33.75
C CYS A 23 59.32 14.28 34.29
N LEU A 24 59.00 14.96 35.41
CA LEU A 24 57.66 14.94 36.00
C LEU A 24 56.76 16.11 35.58
N LEU A 25 57.32 17.21 35.07
CA LEU A 25 56.54 18.41 34.71
C LEU A 25 56.05 18.40 33.25
N ALA A 26 56.71 17.65 32.35
CA ALA A 26 56.27 17.51 30.96
C ALA A 26 55.03 16.61 30.81
N ALA A 27 54.84 15.64 31.71
CA ALA A 27 53.73 14.69 31.67
C ALA A 27 52.38 15.30 32.08
N ILE A 28 52.36 16.42 32.82
CA ILE A 28 51.13 17.03 33.33
C ILE A 28 50.56 18.05 32.33
N CYS A 29 51.39 18.86 31.66
CA CYS A 29 50.91 19.79 30.64
C CYS A 29 50.37 19.05 29.39
N ALA A 30 50.91 17.89 29.05
CA ALA A 30 50.40 17.05 27.96
C ALA A 30 49.01 16.42 28.27
N LEU A 31 48.62 16.34 29.55
CA LEU A 31 47.33 15.78 29.97
C LEU A 31 46.22 16.85 30.04
N PHE A 32 46.55 18.13 30.17
CA PHE A 32 45.56 19.22 30.30
C PHE A 32 45.21 19.92 28.98
N VAL A 33 46.04 19.80 27.93
CA VAL A 33 45.75 20.39 26.61
C VAL A 33 44.81 19.51 25.76
N THR A 34 44.77 18.19 26.01
CA THR A 34 43.83 17.27 25.34
C THR A 34 42.41 17.33 25.90
N ILE A 35 42.25 17.65 27.19
CA ILE A 35 40.94 17.75 27.86
C ILE A 35 40.18 19.04 27.49
N ALA A 36 40.89 20.11 27.12
CA ALA A 36 40.29 21.38 26.72
C ALA A 36 39.62 21.38 25.32
N ALA A 37 39.84 20.34 24.50
CA ALA A 37 39.33 20.25 23.14
C ALA A 37 38.03 19.41 22.98
N PHE A 38 37.55 18.78 24.06
CA PHE A 38 36.38 17.89 24.05
C PHE A 38 35.24 18.35 24.97
N LEU A 39 35.25 19.60 25.43
CA LEU A 39 34.24 20.20 26.31
C LEU A 39 33.41 21.33 25.68
N VAL A 40 33.53 21.51 24.36
CA VAL A 40 32.43 22.00 23.52
C VAL A 40 32.16 20.98 22.43
N ALA A 41 31.63 19.82 22.85
CA ALA A 41 30.62 19.19 22.00
C ALA A 41 29.55 20.26 21.74
N PRO A 42 29.04 20.41 20.51
CA PRO A 42 27.93 21.30 20.30
C PRO A 42 26.81 20.87 21.25
N LEU A 43 26.15 21.84 21.88
CA LEU A 43 24.73 21.66 22.13
C LEU A 43 24.06 21.63 20.75
N THR A 44 24.12 20.46 20.11
CA THR A 44 22.92 19.94 19.47
C THR A 44 21.80 20.21 20.47
N PRO A 45 20.67 20.82 20.08
CA PRO A 45 19.50 20.61 20.90
C PRO A 45 19.40 19.11 21.13
N VAL A 46 19.20 18.68 22.38
CA VAL A 46 18.50 17.42 22.58
C VAL A 46 17.15 17.70 21.94
N ALA A 47 17.01 17.36 20.66
CA ALA A 47 15.80 17.56 19.89
C ALA A 47 14.76 16.73 20.64
N ASN A 48 13.92 17.44 21.42
CA ASN A 48 13.46 16.95 22.74
C ASN A 48 13.11 15.49 22.63
N ALA A 49 13.91 14.60 23.25
CA ALA A 49 13.86 13.17 22.96
C ALA A 49 12.43 12.68 23.22
N ASP A 50 11.68 12.46 22.13
CA ASP A 50 10.23 12.76 22.05
C ASP A 50 9.49 12.19 23.25
N PRO A 51 9.06 13.03 24.23
CA PRO A 51 9.18 12.80 25.67
C PRO A 51 8.59 11.48 26.16
N LEU A 52 9.38 10.42 25.96
CA LEU A 52 8.95 9.02 25.87
C LEU A 52 7.54 8.90 25.28
N GLN A 53 7.43 8.89 23.94
CA GLN A 53 6.16 8.58 23.23
C GLN A 53 5.44 7.47 24.00
N GLU A 54 4.27 7.81 24.55
CA GLU A 54 3.69 7.08 25.67
C GLU A 54 3.20 5.72 25.20
N THR A 55 4.07 4.72 25.21
CA THR A 55 3.76 3.38 24.71
C THR A 55 2.95 2.57 25.71
N GLY A 56 2.05 1.76 25.15
CA GLY A 56 1.05 1.01 25.88
C GLY A 56 1.21 -0.50 25.80
N SER A 57 0.16 -1.17 26.26
CA SER A 57 -0.03 -2.60 26.10
C SER A 57 -1.47 -2.96 25.76
N ILE A 58 -1.61 -3.99 24.93
CA ILE A 58 -2.89 -4.68 24.71
C ILE A 58 -2.73 -6.09 25.28
N THR A 59 -3.40 -6.33 26.40
CA THR A 59 -3.53 -7.66 27.01
C THR A 59 -4.74 -8.35 26.40
N VAL A 60 -4.50 -9.41 25.64
CA VAL A 60 -5.53 -10.37 25.25
C VAL A 60 -5.75 -11.33 26.41
N ASN A 61 -6.95 -11.34 26.99
CA ASN A 61 -7.39 -12.35 27.95
C ASN A 61 -8.26 -13.38 27.21
N TYR A 62 -7.65 -14.48 26.76
CA TYR A 62 -8.33 -15.46 25.91
C TYR A 62 -8.94 -16.58 26.76
N VAL A 63 -10.26 -16.47 26.99
CA VAL A 63 -11.06 -17.37 27.83
C VAL A 63 -12.35 -17.77 27.13
N ASP A 64 -12.80 -19.00 27.35
CA ASP A 64 -14.17 -19.44 27.07
C ASP A 64 -14.82 -19.98 28.35
N ASN A 65 -16.05 -19.54 28.65
CA ASN A 65 -16.80 -19.92 29.85
C ASN A 65 -16.00 -19.85 31.18
N GLY A 66 -15.03 -18.94 31.27
CA GLY A 66 -14.12 -18.79 32.42
C GLY A 66 -12.88 -19.72 32.42
N THR A 67 -12.74 -20.59 31.42
CA THR A 67 -11.57 -21.45 31.21
C THR A 67 -10.56 -20.76 30.30
N ALA A 68 -9.29 -20.75 30.71
CA ALA A 68 -8.18 -20.20 29.93
C ALA A 68 -7.86 -21.02 28.67
N ILE A 69 -7.71 -20.34 27.53
CA ILE A 69 -7.32 -20.98 26.27
C ILE A 69 -5.85 -20.68 25.97
N SER A 70 -4.98 -21.64 26.31
CA SER A 70 -3.54 -21.58 26.02
C SER A 70 -3.20 -22.12 24.61
N GLY A 71 -2.06 -21.70 24.06
CA GLY A 71 -1.53 -22.23 22.80
C GLY A 71 -2.10 -21.61 21.52
N ALA A 72 -3.00 -20.63 21.62
CA ALA A 72 -3.55 -19.93 20.47
C ALA A 72 -2.60 -18.83 19.99
N ASN A 73 -2.48 -18.63 18.68
CA ASN A 73 -1.64 -17.56 18.14
C ASN A 73 -2.45 -16.27 17.99
N ALA A 74 -2.17 -15.29 18.84
CA ALA A 74 -2.72 -13.94 18.74
C ALA A 74 -1.78 -13.06 17.91
N LYS A 75 -2.35 -12.37 16.92
CA LYS A 75 -1.68 -11.44 16.02
C LYS A 75 -2.20 -10.03 16.26
N LEU A 76 -1.29 -9.07 16.32
CA LEU A 76 -1.58 -7.65 16.37
C LEU A 76 -1.14 -7.00 15.05
N TYR A 77 -2.05 -6.22 14.47
CA TYR A 77 -1.79 -5.34 13.34
C TYR A 77 -2.05 -3.90 13.78
N HIS A 78 -1.09 -3.00 13.62
CA HIS A 78 -1.34 -1.56 13.67
C HIS A 78 -2.01 -1.17 12.34
N VAL A 79 -3.15 -0.46 12.39
CA VAL A 79 -3.97 -0.19 11.19
C VAL A 79 -4.22 1.29 10.91
N ALA A 80 -4.17 2.14 11.93
CA ALA A 80 -4.26 3.59 11.76
C ALA A 80 -3.62 4.34 12.95
N ASP A 81 -2.86 5.39 12.66
CA ASP A 81 -2.37 6.33 13.67
C ASP A 81 -3.51 7.10 14.34
N TRP A 82 -3.29 7.53 15.58
CA TRP A 82 -4.15 8.51 16.26
C TRP A 82 -3.32 9.63 16.89
N THR A 83 -3.51 10.85 16.40
CA THR A 83 -2.91 12.07 16.98
C THR A 83 -3.96 12.92 17.67
N SER A 84 -3.57 13.67 18.70
CA SER A 84 -4.49 14.48 19.52
C SER A 84 -5.15 15.65 18.78
N ASP A 85 -4.63 16.02 17.61
CA ASP A 85 -5.10 17.11 16.75
C ASP A 85 -5.94 16.65 15.54
N SER A 86 -5.78 15.40 15.09
CA SER A 86 -6.50 14.82 13.93
C SER A 86 -8.03 14.74 14.09
N LYS A 87 -8.53 14.65 15.33
CA LYS A 87 -9.93 14.34 15.68
C LYS A 87 -10.46 12.98 15.19
N GLY A 88 -9.59 12.10 14.68
CA GLY A 88 -9.99 10.84 14.05
C GLY A 88 -8.82 9.89 13.88
N PHE A 89 -8.96 8.88 13.02
CA PHE A 89 -7.91 7.92 12.70
C PHE A 89 -7.33 8.20 11.32
N THR A 90 -6.02 8.05 11.16
CA THR A 90 -5.33 8.15 9.87
C THR A 90 -4.80 6.76 9.51
N GLY A 91 -5.40 6.12 8.51
CA GLY A 91 -4.96 4.81 8.02
C GLY A 91 -3.50 4.81 7.60
N LEU A 92 -2.82 3.69 7.82
CA LEU A 92 -1.46 3.49 7.31
C LEU A 92 -1.52 3.09 5.83
N GLU A 93 -0.58 3.60 5.01
CA GLU A 93 -0.50 3.43 3.55
C GLU A 93 -0.75 1.99 3.06
N GLN A 94 -0.25 0.99 3.80
CA GLN A 94 -0.44 -0.43 3.48
C GLN A 94 -1.91 -0.91 3.47
N TYR A 95 -2.85 -0.11 3.99
CA TYR A 95 -4.29 -0.38 4.04
C TYR A 95 -5.13 0.59 3.17
N ASP A 96 -4.54 1.43 2.33
CA ASP A 96 -5.31 2.37 1.48
C ASP A 96 -6.24 1.62 0.50
N ASP A 97 -5.77 0.51 -0.09
CA ASP A 97 -6.57 -0.40 -0.90
C ASP A 97 -7.71 -1.10 -0.11
N ALA A 98 -7.65 -1.13 1.23
CA ALA A 98 -8.59 -1.90 2.07
C ALA A 98 -10.00 -1.31 2.12
N SER A 99 -10.25 -0.18 1.45
CA SER A 99 -11.57 0.47 1.33
C SER A 99 -12.22 0.83 2.69
N VAL A 100 -11.39 1.11 3.70
CA VAL A 100 -11.84 1.43 5.06
C VAL A 100 -12.24 2.89 5.18
N SER A 101 -13.46 3.13 5.66
CA SER A 101 -13.96 4.48 5.98
C SER A 101 -13.52 4.91 7.39
N TRP A 102 -12.26 5.35 7.53
CA TRP A 102 -11.66 5.75 8.82
C TRP A 102 -12.48 6.79 9.60
N ASP A 103 -13.15 7.69 8.89
CA ASP A 103 -14.08 8.68 9.45
C ASP A 103 -15.29 8.08 10.19
N LEU A 104 -15.67 6.82 9.96
CA LEU A 104 -16.83 6.19 10.61
C LEU A 104 -16.47 5.46 11.91
N ILE A 105 -15.17 5.22 12.14
CA ILE A 105 -14.68 4.57 13.35
C ILE A 105 -14.94 5.49 14.55
N GLY A 106 -15.44 4.92 15.65
CA GLY A 106 -15.85 5.69 16.84
C GLY A 106 -17.27 6.23 16.81
N LYS A 107 -17.96 6.23 15.65
CA LYS A 107 -19.33 6.78 15.52
C LYS A 107 -20.44 5.74 15.67
N ASP A 108 -20.14 4.47 15.33
CA ASP A 108 -21.11 3.37 15.32
C ASP A 108 -20.43 2.02 15.64
N SER A 109 -21.13 1.16 16.38
CA SER A 109 -20.69 -0.21 16.71
C SER A 109 -20.71 -1.16 15.52
N ASP A 110 -21.59 -0.93 14.55
CA ASP A 110 -21.64 -1.73 13.33
C ASP A 110 -20.51 -1.38 12.37
N ALA A 111 -20.17 -0.09 12.21
CA ALA A 111 -18.98 0.38 11.51
C ALA A 111 -17.67 -0.23 12.08
N TYR A 112 -17.51 -0.28 13.41
CA TYR A 112 -16.38 -0.98 14.06
C TYR A 112 -16.31 -2.46 13.65
N ARG A 113 -17.43 -3.18 13.73
CA ARG A 113 -17.48 -4.61 13.39
C ARG A 113 -17.19 -4.87 11.92
N GLN A 114 -17.76 -4.06 11.02
CA GLN A 114 -17.53 -4.17 9.57
C GLN A 114 -16.07 -3.91 9.24
N THR A 115 -15.47 -2.85 9.80
CA THR A 115 -14.05 -2.53 9.57
C THR A 115 -13.10 -3.62 10.07
N ALA A 116 -13.39 -4.24 11.21
CA ALA A 116 -12.60 -5.38 11.71
C ALA A 116 -12.61 -6.56 10.72
N VAL A 117 -13.77 -6.86 10.11
CA VAL A 117 -13.91 -7.90 9.07
C VAL A 117 -13.19 -7.51 7.78
N THR A 118 -13.41 -6.29 7.27
CA THR A 118 -12.77 -5.79 6.05
C THR A 118 -11.25 -5.84 6.14
N LEU A 119 -10.66 -5.34 7.24
CA LEU A 119 -9.21 -5.40 7.47
C LEU A 119 -8.71 -6.85 7.58
N THR A 120 -9.43 -7.74 8.27
CA THR A 120 -9.05 -9.17 8.35
C THR A 120 -9.00 -9.83 6.96
N ASN A 121 -10.02 -9.58 6.13
CA ASN A 121 -10.09 -10.15 4.78
C ASN A 121 -9.00 -9.59 3.86
N TYR A 122 -8.71 -8.29 3.98
CA TYR A 122 -7.65 -7.61 3.23
C TYR A 122 -6.24 -8.09 3.62
N ILE A 123 -5.97 -8.19 4.93
CA ILE A 123 -4.72 -8.76 5.47
C ILE A 123 -4.51 -10.18 4.95
N ALA A 124 -5.55 -11.00 4.93
CA ALA A 124 -5.48 -12.36 4.39
C ALA A 124 -5.24 -12.40 2.87
N SER A 125 -5.94 -11.59 2.08
CA SER A 125 -5.80 -11.60 0.61
C SER A 125 -4.46 -11.05 0.12
N LYS A 126 -3.88 -10.08 0.84
CA LYS A 126 -2.55 -9.53 0.58
C LYS A 126 -1.42 -10.31 1.29
N SER A 127 -1.76 -11.27 2.17
CA SER A 127 -0.84 -12.01 3.04
C SER A 127 0.10 -11.12 3.88
N LEU A 128 -0.47 -10.13 4.58
CA LEU A 128 0.30 -9.20 5.41
C LEU A 128 0.77 -9.83 6.73
N ASP A 129 2.05 -9.64 7.04
CA ASP A 129 2.65 -10.00 8.33
C ASP A 129 2.13 -9.10 9.46
N PRO A 130 1.95 -9.63 10.69
CA PRO A 130 1.57 -8.84 11.86
C PRO A 130 2.77 -8.12 12.49
N ASP A 131 2.54 -6.92 13.04
CA ASP A 131 3.55 -6.18 13.82
C ASP A 131 4.04 -6.98 15.03
N GLN A 132 3.15 -7.74 15.68
CA GLN A 132 3.49 -8.66 16.76
C GLN A 132 2.63 -9.95 16.68
N SER A 133 3.24 -11.11 16.89
CA SER A 133 2.56 -12.42 16.98
C SER A 133 2.99 -13.13 18.27
N LEU A 134 2.04 -13.53 19.10
CA LEU A 134 2.27 -14.10 20.43
C LEU A 134 1.36 -15.31 20.69
N THR A 135 1.91 -16.39 21.22
CA THR A 135 1.13 -17.53 21.72
C THR A 135 0.51 -17.21 23.08
N THR A 136 -0.77 -17.52 23.29
CA THR A 136 -1.42 -17.39 24.60
C THR A 136 -0.81 -18.36 25.62
N LYS A 137 -0.51 -17.85 26.81
CA LYS A 137 0.09 -18.60 27.92
C LYS A 137 -0.90 -19.55 28.58
N ALA A 138 -0.43 -20.32 29.56
CA ALA A 138 -1.24 -21.24 30.37
C ALA A 138 -2.41 -20.57 31.13
N ASP A 139 -2.33 -19.26 31.37
CA ASP A 139 -3.40 -18.44 31.97
C ASP A 139 -4.35 -17.81 30.92
N GLY A 140 -4.18 -18.13 29.64
CA GLY A 140 -4.93 -17.57 28.51
C GLY A 140 -4.44 -16.20 28.05
N THR A 141 -3.41 -15.62 28.68
CA THR A 141 -2.95 -14.26 28.35
C THR A 141 -1.95 -14.23 27.20
N ALA A 142 -2.11 -13.25 26.31
CA ALA A 142 -1.03 -12.72 25.47
C ALA A 142 -0.95 -11.20 25.72
N VAL A 143 0.25 -10.63 25.77
CA VAL A 143 0.46 -9.22 26.11
C VAL A 143 1.36 -8.60 25.05
N PHE A 144 0.75 -7.83 24.15
CA PHE A 144 1.47 -6.97 23.22
C PHE A 144 1.91 -5.71 23.95
N SER A 145 3.12 -5.22 23.67
CA SER A 145 3.76 -4.11 24.40
C SER A 145 4.47 -3.14 23.45
N GLU A 146 4.93 -2.01 23.98
CA GLU A 146 5.64 -0.96 23.21
C GLU A 146 4.75 -0.30 22.13
N LEU A 147 3.43 -0.30 22.36
CA LEU A 147 2.42 0.13 21.37
C LEU A 147 2.19 1.65 21.40
N PRO A 148 2.44 2.41 20.32
CA PRO A 148 2.08 3.83 20.25
C PRO A 148 0.56 4.08 20.26
N ARG A 149 0.16 5.36 20.22
CA ARG A 149 -1.26 5.76 20.13
C ARG A 149 -1.79 5.50 18.73
N GLY A 150 -2.89 4.77 18.63
CA GLY A 150 -3.42 4.31 17.35
C GLY A 150 -4.53 3.27 17.50
N LEU A 151 -5.01 2.82 16.35
CA LEU A 151 -5.98 1.75 16.20
C LEU A 151 -5.27 0.47 15.77
N TYR A 152 -5.60 -0.62 16.44
CA TYR A 152 -5.04 -1.93 16.21
C TYR A 152 -6.13 -2.95 15.90
N LEU A 153 -5.85 -3.90 15.03
CA LEU A 153 -6.65 -5.11 14.83
C LEU A 153 -5.98 -6.29 15.55
N VAL A 154 -6.70 -6.92 16.46
CA VAL A 154 -6.32 -8.20 17.05
C VAL A 154 -7.06 -9.33 16.32
N VAL A 155 -6.29 -10.27 15.77
CA VAL A 155 -6.78 -11.50 15.15
C VAL A 155 -6.22 -12.68 15.96
N ILE A 156 -7.03 -13.71 16.23
CA ILE A 156 -6.55 -14.93 16.90
C ILE A 156 -6.81 -16.11 15.96
N ASP A 157 -5.75 -16.86 15.65
CA ASP A 157 -5.84 -18.03 14.78
C ASP A 157 -6.72 -19.12 15.45
N PRO A 158 -7.62 -19.80 14.70
CA PRO A 158 -8.48 -20.84 15.25
C PRO A 158 -7.67 -21.96 15.94
N VAL A 159 -8.05 -22.29 17.17
CA VAL A 159 -7.30 -23.22 18.03
C VAL A 159 -8.16 -24.42 18.43
N LYS A 160 -7.52 -25.59 18.59
CA LYS A 160 -8.16 -26.79 19.12
C LYS A 160 -7.91 -26.93 20.62
N VAL A 161 -8.97 -27.13 21.39
CA VAL A 161 -8.94 -27.29 22.85
C VAL A 161 -9.59 -28.62 23.19
N GLY A 162 -8.78 -29.69 23.22
CA GLY A 162 -9.30 -31.06 23.22
C GLY A 162 -10.16 -31.32 21.98
N ASP A 163 -11.40 -31.78 22.21
CA ASP A 163 -12.40 -32.03 21.16
C ASP A 163 -13.23 -30.79 20.79
N LEU A 164 -12.76 -29.56 21.10
CA LEU A 164 -13.38 -28.29 20.70
C LEU A 164 -12.52 -27.54 19.66
N SER A 165 -13.18 -26.82 18.76
CA SER A 165 -12.58 -25.87 17.81
C SER A 165 -13.04 -24.46 18.18
N CYS A 166 -12.16 -23.68 18.81
CA CYS A 166 -12.43 -22.29 19.17
C CYS A 166 -12.16 -21.36 17.99
N LYS A 167 -13.16 -20.54 17.64
CA LYS A 167 -13.04 -19.42 16.69
C LYS A 167 -13.26 -18.09 17.43
N THR A 168 -12.61 -17.03 16.96
CA THR A 168 -12.65 -15.71 17.60
C THR A 168 -13.06 -14.63 16.61
N SER A 169 -13.82 -13.65 17.08
CA SER A 169 -14.13 -12.45 16.27
C SER A 169 -12.92 -11.50 16.28
N SER A 170 -12.41 -11.14 15.10
CA SER A 170 -11.39 -10.09 14.97
C SER A 170 -11.86 -8.81 15.68
N THR A 171 -10.99 -8.24 16.50
CA THR A 171 -11.34 -7.18 17.45
C THR A 171 -10.50 -5.95 17.19
N LEU A 172 -11.14 -4.80 16.94
CA LEU A 172 -10.47 -3.50 16.90
C LEU A 172 -10.25 -2.98 18.32
N ALA A 173 -9.07 -2.41 18.56
CA ALA A 173 -8.59 -1.94 19.85
C ALA A 173 -7.93 -0.56 19.70
N PHE A 174 -8.38 0.42 20.48
CA PHE A 174 -7.87 1.79 20.43
C PHE A 174 -7.02 2.10 21.66
N LEU A 175 -5.83 2.68 21.46
CA LEU A 175 -5.00 3.26 22.51
C LEU A 175 -4.80 4.77 22.25
N PRO A 176 -5.01 5.66 23.24
CA PRO A 176 -5.41 5.37 24.61
C PRO A 176 -6.92 5.07 24.75
N VAL A 177 -7.27 4.13 25.62
CA VAL A 177 -8.67 3.93 26.04
C VAL A 177 -8.99 4.83 27.24
N LYS A 178 -10.26 5.21 27.40
CA LYS A 178 -10.75 5.90 28.60
C LYS A 178 -11.17 4.88 29.66
N ALA A 179 -10.55 4.94 30.84
CA ALA A 179 -10.87 4.09 31.99
C ALA A 179 -12.11 4.57 32.77
N ASP A 180 -12.62 3.72 33.67
CA ASP A 180 -13.80 3.98 34.50
C ASP A 180 -13.68 5.23 35.39
N ASP A 181 -12.45 5.58 35.81
CA ASP A 181 -12.17 6.79 36.58
C ASP A 181 -12.14 8.08 35.72
N GLY A 182 -12.40 7.93 34.43
CA GLY A 182 -12.46 9.00 33.44
C GLY A 182 -11.13 9.39 32.82
N LYS A 183 -9.99 8.83 33.26
CA LYS A 183 -8.66 9.12 32.69
C LYS A 183 -8.42 8.33 31.41
N LEU A 184 -7.48 8.82 30.60
CA LEU A 184 -6.90 8.04 29.50
C LEU A 184 -5.84 7.07 30.05
N THR A 185 -5.76 5.88 29.49
CA THR A 185 -4.75 4.86 29.79
C THR A 185 -4.26 4.22 28.48
N MET A 186 -2.95 4.01 28.39
CA MET A 186 -2.30 3.25 27.31
C MET A 186 -2.34 1.73 27.55
N ASN A 187 -2.93 1.26 28.63
CA ASN A 187 -3.10 -0.18 28.91
C ASN A 187 -4.57 -0.58 28.76
N LEU A 188 -4.81 -1.55 27.87
CA LEU A 188 -6.13 -2.09 27.54
C LEU A 188 -6.15 -3.62 27.71
N THR A 189 -7.17 -4.15 28.37
CA THR A 189 -7.44 -5.60 28.40
C THR A 189 -8.64 -5.93 27.51
N LEU A 190 -8.41 -6.74 26.48
CA LEU A 190 -9.43 -7.28 25.60
C LEU A 190 -9.90 -8.63 26.13
N ASN A 191 -11.20 -8.90 26.04
CA ASN A 191 -11.80 -10.21 26.25
C ASN A 191 -12.47 -10.61 24.92
N PRO A 192 -11.74 -11.23 23.97
CA PRO A 192 -12.24 -11.42 22.61
C PRO A 192 -13.47 -12.32 22.58
N LYS A 193 -14.48 -11.97 21.77
CA LYS A 193 -15.67 -12.82 21.61
C LYS A 193 -15.27 -14.12 20.91
N THR A 194 -15.43 -15.21 21.64
CA THR A 194 -14.96 -16.55 21.27
C THR A 194 -16.14 -17.51 21.23
N ASP A 195 -16.08 -18.48 20.32
CA ASP A 195 -17.06 -19.55 20.14
C ASP A 195 -16.32 -20.89 20.05
N CYS A 196 -16.36 -21.67 21.13
CA CYS A 196 -15.72 -22.98 21.25
C CYS A 196 -16.76 -24.09 21.07
N THR A 197 -17.09 -24.39 19.81
CA THR A 197 -17.95 -25.53 19.46
C THR A 197 -17.13 -26.82 19.36
N THR A 198 -17.78 -27.98 19.49
CA THR A 198 -17.20 -29.21 18.91
C THR A 198 -16.95 -28.94 17.43
N PRO A 199 -15.76 -29.26 16.86
CA PRO A 199 -15.56 -29.18 15.42
C PRO A 199 -16.72 -29.93 14.75
N PRO A 200 -17.31 -29.41 13.66
CA PRO A 200 -18.35 -30.14 12.97
C PRO A 200 -17.81 -31.52 12.64
N THR A 201 -18.49 -32.57 13.13
CA THR A 201 -18.21 -33.95 12.73
C THR A 201 -18.07 -33.94 11.22
N PRO A 202 -16.90 -34.34 10.66
CA PRO A 202 -16.58 -34.07 9.26
C PRO A 202 -17.75 -34.57 8.42
N PRO A 203 -18.44 -33.68 7.70
CA PRO A 203 -19.71 -34.04 7.09
C PRO A 203 -19.47 -35.21 6.13
N SER A 204 -20.39 -36.18 6.12
CA SER A 204 -20.60 -36.98 4.91
C SER A 204 -20.62 -35.99 3.74
N PRO A 205 -19.79 -36.16 2.70
CA PRO A 205 -19.23 -35.07 1.93
C PRO A 205 -20.27 -34.00 1.60
N PRO A 206 -19.98 -32.70 1.89
CA PRO A 206 -20.98 -31.66 1.80
C PRO A 206 -21.65 -31.76 0.43
N GLU A 207 -22.98 -31.86 0.42
CA GLU A 207 -23.73 -31.94 -0.82
C GLU A 207 -23.57 -30.59 -1.51
N GLU A 208 -22.54 -30.54 -2.34
CA GLU A 208 -22.04 -29.34 -3.00
C GLU A 208 -23.21 -28.78 -3.80
N LYS A 209 -23.56 -27.52 -3.52
CA LYS A 209 -24.64 -26.88 -4.26
C LYS A 209 -24.15 -26.61 -5.66
N THR A 210 -24.43 -27.55 -6.54
CA THR A 210 -24.01 -27.46 -7.93
C THR A 210 -25.14 -26.89 -8.78
N VAL A 211 -24.85 -25.83 -9.51
CA VAL A 211 -25.66 -25.36 -10.63
C VAL A 211 -25.29 -26.12 -11.90
N GLU A 212 -26.17 -26.03 -12.89
CA GLU A 212 -25.85 -26.35 -14.28
C GLU A 212 -25.73 -25.06 -15.12
N ARG A 213 -24.95 -25.14 -16.20
CA ARG A 213 -24.90 -24.12 -17.24
C ARG A 213 -24.95 -24.81 -18.60
N THR A 214 -25.78 -24.28 -19.48
CA THR A 214 -25.95 -24.79 -20.83
C THR A 214 -25.41 -23.78 -21.83
N VAL A 215 -24.80 -24.24 -22.92
CA VAL A 215 -24.54 -23.43 -24.11
C VAL A 215 -25.28 -24.00 -25.32
N ARG A 216 -25.91 -23.13 -26.10
CA ARG A 216 -26.44 -23.44 -27.43
C ARG A 216 -25.82 -22.50 -28.45
N LYS A 217 -25.31 -23.05 -29.57
CA LYS A 217 -24.86 -22.27 -30.72
C LYS A 217 -25.98 -22.11 -31.75
N VAL A 218 -26.19 -20.88 -32.19
CA VAL A 218 -27.12 -20.46 -33.23
C VAL A 218 -26.32 -19.85 -34.40
N TRP A 219 -26.81 -20.08 -35.61
CA TRP A 219 -26.20 -19.62 -36.85
C TRP A 219 -27.19 -18.72 -37.62
N ASN A 220 -26.78 -17.49 -37.89
CA ASN A 220 -27.50 -16.47 -38.64
C ASN A 220 -26.76 -16.22 -39.96
N ASP A 221 -26.85 -17.20 -40.86
CA ASP A 221 -26.04 -17.31 -42.08
C ASP A 221 -26.83 -17.84 -43.29
N ASP A 222 -28.14 -17.55 -43.33
CA ASP A 222 -29.05 -18.00 -44.40
C ASP A 222 -28.99 -19.52 -44.63
N ASN A 223 -28.98 -20.28 -43.53
CA ASN A 223 -28.86 -21.74 -43.50
C ASN A 223 -27.61 -22.25 -44.25
N ASP A 224 -26.46 -21.60 -43.99
CA ASP A 224 -25.17 -21.85 -44.66
C ASP A 224 -25.23 -21.79 -46.20
N SER A 225 -26.04 -20.89 -46.77
CA SER A 225 -26.09 -20.71 -48.24
C SER A 225 -24.74 -20.31 -48.85
N ALA A 226 -23.88 -19.67 -48.05
CA ALA A 226 -22.50 -19.32 -48.41
C ALA A 226 -21.49 -20.49 -48.33
N LYS A 227 -21.82 -21.60 -47.67
CA LYS A 227 -20.92 -22.73 -47.39
C LYS A 227 -19.63 -22.30 -46.67
N LYS A 228 -19.82 -21.56 -45.58
CA LYS A 228 -18.78 -20.97 -44.73
C LYS A 228 -18.87 -21.41 -43.28
N ARG A 229 -19.99 -22.01 -42.85
CA ARG A 229 -20.13 -22.55 -41.51
C ARG A 229 -19.05 -23.63 -41.27
N PRO A 230 -18.25 -23.55 -40.20
CA PRO A 230 -17.30 -24.61 -39.88
C PRO A 230 -18.07 -25.86 -39.43
N THR A 231 -17.46 -27.04 -39.58
CA THR A 231 -18.04 -28.30 -39.08
C THR A 231 -18.11 -28.37 -37.55
N LYS A 232 -17.41 -27.46 -36.85
CA LYS A 232 -17.35 -27.35 -35.40
C LYS A 232 -16.84 -25.98 -34.93
N ILE A 233 -17.10 -25.63 -33.67
CA ILE A 233 -16.44 -24.54 -32.94
C ILE A 233 -15.93 -25.04 -31.58
N THR A 234 -14.99 -24.31 -30.98
CA THR A 234 -14.58 -24.51 -29.59
C THR A 234 -15.16 -23.41 -28.71
N VAL A 235 -15.79 -23.79 -27.61
CA VAL A 235 -16.41 -22.90 -26.63
C VAL A 235 -15.74 -23.11 -25.27
N ALA A 236 -15.40 -22.03 -24.57
CA ALA A 236 -14.89 -22.08 -23.21
C ALA A 236 -15.98 -21.67 -22.21
N LEU A 237 -16.08 -22.44 -21.11
CA LEU A 237 -16.74 -22.03 -19.88
C LEU A 237 -15.69 -21.31 -19.01
N LEU A 238 -16.04 -20.12 -18.53
CA LEU A 238 -15.22 -19.34 -17.62
C LEU A 238 -15.82 -19.34 -16.22
N ARG A 239 -14.94 -19.36 -15.23
CA ARG A 239 -15.24 -19.23 -13.80
C ARG A 239 -14.50 -18.01 -13.26
N ASP A 240 -15.23 -17.01 -12.78
CA ASP A 240 -14.71 -15.71 -12.32
C ASP A 240 -13.79 -15.00 -13.34
N GLY A 241 -14.00 -15.27 -14.64
CA GLY A 241 -13.20 -14.74 -15.75
C GLY A 241 -12.00 -15.59 -16.18
N GLU A 242 -11.65 -16.67 -15.47
CA GLU A 242 -10.63 -17.63 -15.89
C GLU A 242 -11.25 -18.84 -16.62
N THR A 243 -10.56 -19.39 -17.64
CA THR A 243 -11.03 -20.59 -18.35
C THR A 243 -11.08 -21.80 -17.42
N TYR A 244 -12.26 -22.38 -17.25
CA TYR A 244 -12.49 -23.56 -16.41
C TYR A 244 -12.55 -24.86 -17.23
N ASP A 245 -13.26 -24.85 -18.36
CA ASP A 245 -13.38 -25.99 -19.28
C ASP A 245 -13.55 -25.53 -20.73
N THR A 246 -13.27 -26.41 -21.71
CA THR A 246 -13.43 -26.15 -23.14
C THR A 246 -14.09 -27.31 -23.86
N VAL A 247 -15.21 -27.04 -24.54
CA VAL A 247 -16.02 -28.04 -25.25
C VAL A 247 -16.09 -27.76 -26.74
N GLU A 248 -16.27 -28.82 -27.53
CA GLU A 248 -16.50 -28.72 -28.97
C GLU A 248 -18.01 -28.76 -29.25
N LEU A 249 -18.54 -27.76 -29.97
CA LEU A 249 -19.93 -27.77 -30.48
C LEU A 249 -19.92 -28.06 -31.98
N ASN A 250 -20.80 -28.96 -32.42
CA ASN A 250 -20.93 -29.41 -33.81
C ASN A 250 -22.34 -29.97 -34.07
N GLU A 251 -22.62 -30.39 -35.32
CA GLU A 251 -23.95 -30.94 -35.66
C GLU A 251 -24.31 -32.21 -34.87
N ALA A 252 -23.32 -33.04 -34.51
CA ALA A 252 -23.56 -34.32 -33.83
C ALA A 252 -24.01 -34.15 -32.37
N ASN A 253 -23.67 -33.03 -31.71
CA ASN A 253 -24.25 -32.64 -30.42
C ASN A 253 -25.39 -31.61 -30.54
N ASN A 254 -25.99 -31.47 -31.74
CA ASN A 254 -27.04 -30.48 -32.04
C ASN A 254 -26.62 -29.04 -31.64
N TRP A 255 -25.33 -28.73 -31.78
CA TRP A 255 -24.76 -27.44 -31.43
C TRP A 255 -25.00 -27.03 -29.96
N LYS A 256 -25.10 -28.00 -29.04
CA LYS A 256 -25.43 -27.78 -27.61
C LYS A 256 -24.56 -28.60 -26.67
N HIS A 257 -24.25 -28.03 -25.51
CA HIS A 257 -23.59 -28.70 -24.38
C HIS A 257 -24.18 -28.21 -23.05
N THR A 258 -24.16 -29.05 -22.02
CA THR A 258 -24.57 -28.68 -20.65
C THR A 258 -23.53 -29.17 -19.66
N TRP A 259 -22.89 -28.23 -18.97
CA TRP A 259 -22.05 -28.48 -17.82
C TRP A 259 -22.93 -28.65 -16.57
N THR A 260 -22.66 -29.71 -15.81
CA THR A 260 -23.32 -30.02 -14.53
C THR A 260 -22.25 -30.20 -13.46
N GLY A 261 -22.59 -30.02 -12.18
CA GLY A 261 -21.60 -30.13 -11.11
C GLY A 261 -20.77 -28.85 -10.89
N LEU A 262 -21.22 -27.71 -11.42
CA LEU A 262 -20.54 -26.43 -11.26
C LEU A 262 -20.93 -25.79 -9.92
N ALA A 263 -19.98 -25.38 -9.07
CA ALA A 263 -20.32 -24.81 -7.76
C ALA A 263 -21.12 -23.47 -7.87
N GLU A 264 -22.12 -23.29 -7.01
CA GLU A 264 -23.06 -22.15 -6.99
C GLU A 264 -22.40 -20.80 -6.63
N ASP A 265 -21.23 -20.81 -5.97
CA ASP A 265 -20.56 -19.64 -5.40
C ASP A 265 -19.61 -18.88 -6.34
N HIS A 266 -19.51 -19.30 -7.61
CA HIS A 266 -18.69 -18.67 -8.64
C HIS A 266 -19.52 -17.96 -9.72
N GLU A 267 -18.96 -16.93 -10.36
CA GLU A 267 -19.54 -16.35 -11.59
C GLU A 267 -19.19 -17.22 -12.80
N TRP A 268 -20.21 -17.68 -13.51
CA TRP A 268 -20.07 -18.52 -14.70
C TRP A 268 -20.46 -17.75 -15.96
N SER A 269 -19.57 -17.73 -16.96
CA SER A 269 -19.82 -17.12 -18.28
C SER A 269 -19.22 -17.97 -19.41
N VAL A 270 -19.57 -17.67 -20.66
CA VAL A 270 -19.22 -18.51 -21.82
C VAL A 270 -18.72 -17.67 -23.00
N THR A 271 -17.66 -18.14 -23.68
CA THR A 271 -17.11 -17.49 -24.88
C THR A 271 -16.76 -18.47 -26.00
N GLU A 272 -16.80 -18.01 -27.25
CA GLU A 272 -16.31 -18.76 -28.41
C GLU A 272 -14.81 -18.51 -28.59
N VAL A 273 -14.00 -19.56 -28.50
CA VAL A 273 -12.53 -19.45 -28.42
C VAL A 273 -11.91 -18.96 -29.73
N SER A 274 -12.57 -19.21 -30.86
CA SER A 274 -12.17 -18.72 -32.17
C SER A 274 -13.41 -18.58 -33.06
N VAL A 275 -13.77 -17.33 -33.36
CA VAL A 275 -14.86 -16.99 -34.29
C VAL A 275 -14.37 -17.21 -35.74
N PRO A 276 -15.15 -17.87 -36.62
CA PRO A 276 -14.72 -18.13 -38.00
C PRO A 276 -14.65 -16.87 -38.87
N ASP A 277 -13.78 -16.90 -39.91
CA ASP A 277 -13.63 -15.81 -40.87
C ASP A 277 -14.97 -15.41 -41.52
N GLY A 278 -15.28 -14.10 -41.51
CA GLY A 278 -16.52 -13.55 -42.05
C GLY A 278 -17.74 -13.65 -41.12
N TYR A 279 -17.58 -14.20 -39.91
CA TYR A 279 -18.63 -14.20 -38.88
C TYR A 279 -18.35 -13.16 -37.77
N THR A 280 -19.43 -12.64 -37.19
CA THR A 280 -19.42 -11.93 -35.90
C THR A 280 -20.16 -12.76 -34.86
N THR A 281 -19.72 -12.72 -33.60
CA THR A 281 -20.33 -13.46 -32.48
C THR A 281 -21.01 -12.53 -31.48
N LEU A 282 -22.07 -13.03 -30.84
CA LEU A 282 -22.75 -12.45 -29.68
C LEU A 282 -23.06 -13.60 -28.72
N THR A 283 -22.93 -13.40 -27.40
CA THR A 283 -23.36 -14.37 -26.38
C THR A 283 -24.41 -13.73 -25.48
N ASP A 284 -25.64 -14.24 -25.54
CA ASP A 284 -26.77 -13.75 -24.75
C ASP A 284 -27.07 -14.72 -23.58
N PRO A 285 -27.05 -14.27 -22.31
CA PRO A 285 -27.36 -15.12 -21.15
C PRO A 285 -28.86 -15.13 -20.82
N GLU A 286 -29.50 -16.30 -20.97
CA GLU A 286 -30.90 -16.56 -20.61
C GLU A 286 -30.97 -17.51 -19.38
N GLY A 287 -30.72 -16.95 -18.19
CA GLY A 287 -30.83 -17.66 -16.91
C GLY A 287 -29.74 -18.70 -16.70
N VAL A 288 -30.00 -19.96 -17.09
CA VAL A 288 -29.02 -21.07 -17.03
C VAL A 288 -28.43 -21.42 -18.40
N GLU A 289 -28.92 -20.82 -19.49
CA GLU A 289 -28.48 -21.09 -20.86
C GLU A 289 -27.79 -19.86 -21.48
N PHE A 290 -26.67 -20.08 -22.15
CA PHE A 290 -25.98 -19.09 -22.96
C PHE A 290 -26.25 -19.38 -24.44
N ILE A 291 -26.78 -18.39 -25.15
CA ILE A 291 -27.02 -18.48 -26.59
C ILE A 291 -25.88 -17.76 -27.28
N ILE A 292 -24.96 -18.50 -27.91
CA ILE A 292 -23.96 -17.88 -28.79
C ILE A 292 -24.58 -17.79 -30.19
N THR A 293 -24.61 -16.62 -30.82
CA THR A 293 -25.11 -16.42 -32.18
C THR A 293 -23.99 -15.96 -33.10
N ASN A 294 -23.63 -16.76 -34.12
CA ASN A 294 -22.71 -16.33 -35.18
C ASN A 294 -23.51 -15.78 -36.37
N THR A 295 -23.30 -14.51 -36.73
CA THR A 295 -23.89 -13.88 -37.91
C THR A 295 -22.86 -13.80 -39.04
N TYR A 296 -23.16 -14.35 -40.20
CA TYR A 296 -22.28 -14.25 -41.37
C TYR A 296 -22.47 -12.90 -42.06
N THR A 297 -21.38 -12.17 -42.27
CA THR A 297 -21.36 -10.95 -43.09
C THR A 297 -20.42 -11.19 -44.26
N PRO A 298 -20.93 -11.25 -45.51
CA PRO A 298 -20.06 -11.38 -46.69
C PRO A 298 -19.04 -10.24 -46.74
N PRO A 299 -17.75 -10.50 -46.97
CA PRO A 299 -16.77 -9.43 -47.15
C PRO A 299 -17.13 -8.61 -48.38
N GLU A 300 -17.00 -7.28 -48.29
CA GLU A 300 -17.27 -6.39 -49.43
C GLU A 300 -16.33 -6.74 -50.60
N THR A 301 -16.89 -7.33 -51.66
CA THR A 301 -16.18 -7.39 -52.94
C THR A 301 -15.93 -5.96 -53.43
N PRO A 302 -14.68 -5.55 -53.69
CA PRO A 302 -14.40 -4.25 -54.29
C PRO A 302 -15.11 -4.17 -55.65
N PRO A 303 -15.58 -2.98 -56.08
CA PRO A 303 -16.31 -2.84 -57.34
C PRO A 303 -15.52 -3.42 -58.52
N ASN A 304 -16.17 -4.27 -59.31
CA ASN A 304 -15.61 -4.80 -60.56
C ASN A 304 -15.53 -3.67 -61.61
N THR A 305 -14.49 -2.85 -61.53
CA THR A 305 -14.12 -1.92 -62.60
C THR A 305 -13.66 -2.73 -63.80
N PRO A 306 -14.30 -2.60 -64.99
CA PRO A 306 -13.84 -3.27 -66.20
C PRO A 306 -12.40 -2.86 -66.55
N PRO A 307 -11.58 -3.74 -67.17
CA PRO A 307 -10.22 -3.38 -67.55
C PRO A 307 -10.20 -2.19 -68.51
N GLU A 308 -9.49 -1.11 -68.13
CA GLU A 308 -9.32 0.04 -69.02
C GLU A 308 -8.42 -0.32 -70.21
N THR A 309 -8.86 0.08 -71.40
CA THR A 309 -8.11 -0.08 -72.65
C THR A 309 -6.80 0.74 -72.60
N PRO A 310 -5.67 0.23 -73.13
CA PRO A 310 -4.41 0.99 -73.13
C PRO A 310 -4.53 2.38 -73.80
N PRO A 311 -3.91 3.43 -73.23
CA PRO A 311 -4.04 4.79 -73.75
C PRO A 311 -3.26 4.99 -75.06
N THR A 312 -3.90 5.62 -76.04
CA THR A 312 -3.26 6.08 -77.28
C THR A 312 -2.36 7.29 -77.01
N GLU A 313 -1.13 7.27 -77.54
CA GLU A 313 -0.19 8.38 -77.42
C GLU A 313 -0.64 9.65 -78.17
N THR A 314 -0.20 10.83 -77.72
CA THR A 314 -0.25 12.09 -78.51
C THR A 314 0.92 13.01 -78.10
N PRO A 315 1.62 13.70 -79.03
CA PRO A 315 2.87 14.42 -78.72
C PRO A 315 2.71 15.79 -78.02
N PRO A 316 3.79 16.37 -77.44
CA PRO A 316 3.72 17.50 -76.51
C PRO A 316 3.94 18.88 -77.13
N ASN A 317 3.60 19.97 -76.41
CA ASN A 317 4.31 21.25 -76.58
C ASN A 317 4.25 22.23 -75.38
N LYS A 318 5.33 23.01 -75.27
CA LYS A 318 5.61 24.27 -74.53
C LYS A 318 5.87 24.23 -72.99
N PRO A 319 6.91 24.95 -72.48
CA PRO A 319 7.32 24.91 -71.06
C PRO A 319 6.81 26.10 -70.19
N PRO A 320 7.08 26.09 -68.85
CA PRO A 320 6.71 27.15 -67.91
C PRO A 320 7.72 28.32 -67.84
N GLU A 321 7.38 29.39 -67.10
CA GLU A 321 8.09 30.69 -67.08
C GLU A 321 8.69 31.07 -65.69
N GLU A 322 9.73 31.93 -65.67
CA GLU A 322 10.49 32.39 -64.47
C GLU A 322 9.68 33.30 -63.52
N LEU A 323 10.01 33.54 -62.24
CA LEU A 323 10.65 32.79 -61.12
C LEU A 323 10.34 33.69 -59.84
N LYS A 324 11.11 34.08 -58.81
CA LYS A 324 12.50 33.95 -58.26
C LYS A 324 12.43 34.00 -56.73
N LYS A 325 13.49 33.54 -56.03
CA LYS A 325 13.64 33.65 -54.56
C LYS A 325 15.12 33.94 -54.22
N THR A 326 15.38 34.90 -53.35
CA THR A 326 16.73 35.30 -52.91
C THR A 326 16.63 35.94 -51.52
N GLY A 327 17.55 35.76 -50.57
CA GLY A 327 18.74 34.89 -50.55
C GLY A 327 19.18 34.62 -49.10
N ALA A 328 20.20 33.77 -48.89
CA ALA A 328 20.69 33.38 -47.57
C ALA A 328 22.15 33.79 -47.33
N ASN A 329 22.59 33.73 -46.06
CA ASN A 329 23.91 33.32 -45.51
C ASN A 329 24.04 33.87 -44.05
N VAL A 330 24.28 33.08 -42.99
CA VAL A 330 25.48 32.27 -42.61
C VAL A 330 26.65 33.21 -42.20
N THR A 331 27.26 33.17 -41.00
CA THR A 331 27.93 32.03 -40.32
C THR A 331 28.29 32.33 -38.82
N THR A 332 28.33 31.32 -37.91
CA THR A 332 29.24 31.14 -36.70
C THR A 332 29.41 32.25 -35.62
N LEU A 333 29.86 32.04 -34.35
CA LEU A 333 30.18 30.88 -33.49
C LEU A 333 30.19 31.28 -31.98
N SER A 334 29.93 30.31 -31.07
CA SER A 334 30.41 30.15 -29.66
C SER A 334 30.65 31.33 -28.70
N ALA A 335 30.17 31.18 -27.44
CA ALA A 335 30.96 31.20 -26.18
C ALA A 335 30.14 31.70 -24.95
N SER A 336 30.45 31.19 -23.76
CA SER A 336 29.77 31.52 -22.49
C SER A 336 30.63 32.40 -21.59
N ALA A 337 30.07 33.47 -20.99
CA ALA A 337 30.64 34.07 -19.77
C ALA A 337 29.65 34.95 -18.96
N VAL A 338 29.81 34.83 -17.65
CA VAL A 338 29.25 35.57 -16.49
C VAL A 338 29.27 37.11 -16.62
N GLY A 339 28.28 37.79 -16.03
CA GLY A 339 28.33 39.23 -15.68
C GLY A 339 27.23 39.64 -14.68
N ILE A 340 27.58 40.33 -13.58
CA ILE A 340 26.68 40.64 -12.44
C ILE A 340 26.79 42.12 -12.01
N ALA A 341 25.67 42.67 -11.52
CA ALA A 341 25.49 43.92 -10.73
C ALA A 341 25.53 45.31 -11.42
N GLY A 342 24.95 46.30 -10.72
CA GLY A 342 24.87 47.74 -11.10
C GLY A 342 23.44 48.20 -11.46
N VAL A 343 22.47 48.33 -10.54
CA VAL A 343 22.31 49.35 -9.46
C VAL A 343 22.20 50.80 -9.97
N GLY A 344 21.04 51.45 -9.73
CA GLY A 344 20.99 52.91 -9.52
C GLY A 344 19.81 53.70 -10.12
N LEU A 345 18.89 54.17 -9.25
CA LEU A 345 18.43 55.58 -9.09
C LEU A 345 17.96 56.42 -10.32
N VAL A 346 16.91 57.27 -10.29
CA VAL A 346 15.85 57.61 -9.30
C VAL A 346 14.89 58.69 -9.91
N LEU A 347 13.70 58.93 -9.33
CA LEU A 347 12.80 60.12 -9.50
C LEU A 347 12.13 60.31 -10.90
N LEU A 348 10.95 60.93 -11.09
CA LEU A 348 9.84 61.53 -10.29
C LEU A 348 8.50 61.21 -11.03
N GLY A 349 7.28 61.32 -10.48
CA GLY A 349 6.83 61.71 -9.14
C GLY A 349 5.34 62.15 -9.13
N ALA A 350 4.80 62.45 -7.94
CA ALA A 350 3.44 62.98 -7.67
C ALA A 350 2.25 61.99 -7.92
N VAL A 351 1.08 62.08 -7.27
CA VAL A 351 0.51 63.07 -6.31
C VAL A 351 -0.03 62.38 -5.03
N ARG A 352 0.16 63.01 -3.86
CA ARG A 352 -0.46 62.70 -2.55
C ARG A 352 -1.86 63.35 -2.45
N ARG A 353 -2.92 62.80 -1.85
CA ARG A 353 -3.21 62.52 -0.41
C ARG A 353 -4.68 62.01 -0.35
N LYS A 354 -5.22 61.41 0.72
CA LYS A 354 -5.36 61.88 2.12
C LYS A 354 -5.72 60.67 3.00
N HIS A 355 -4.80 60.18 3.84
CA HIS A 355 -4.84 60.27 5.32
C HIS A 355 -6.08 59.64 5.98
N ARG A 356 -5.92 58.54 6.77
CA ARG A 356 -5.65 58.52 8.24
C ARG A 356 -6.85 59.03 9.07
N LYS A 357 -7.28 58.39 10.17
CA LYS A 357 -6.90 57.17 10.93
C LYS A 357 -8.22 56.69 11.64
N ASP A 358 -8.35 55.73 12.56
CA ASP A 358 -7.42 55.01 13.43
C ASP A 358 -8.00 53.66 13.97
N ALA A 359 -7.22 52.92 14.77
CA ALA A 359 -7.69 51.94 15.76
C ALA A 359 -8.23 52.67 17.03
N GLN A 360 -8.85 52.08 18.05
CA GLN A 360 -8.64 50.77 18.68
C GLN A 360 -9.81 50.47 19.66
N GLN A 361 -10.10 49.18 19.91
CA GLN A 361 -10.87 48.56 21.02
C GLN A 361 -12.08 49.28 21.67
N GLY A 362 -13.19 48.54 21.76
CA GLY A 362 -14.22 48.69 22.79
C GLY A 362 -14.75 47.30 23.18
N SER A 363 -14.96 47.06 24.47
CA SER A 363 -15.53 45.84 25.06
C SER A 363 -16.77 46.19 25.88
N GLU A 364 -17.63 45.20 26.16
CA GLU A 364 -18.90 45.32 26.89
C GLU A 364 -19.96 46.12 26.10
N GLU A 365 -21.23 45.75 26.03
CA GLU A 365 -22.01 44.74 26.81
C GLU A 365 -22.27 43.41 26.07
#